data_AF-A0A1B2ERX6-F1
#
_entry.id   AF-A0A1B2ERX6-F1
#
_cell.length_a   1.000
_cell.length_b   1.000
_cell.length_c   1.000
_cell.angle_alpha   90.00
_cell.angle_beta   90.00
_cell.angle_gamma   90.00
#
_symmetry.space_group_name_H-M   'P 1'
#
loop_
_entity.id
_entity.type
_entity.pdbx_description
1 polymer ?
#
loop_
_entity_poly.entity_id
_entity_poly.type
_entity_poly.pdbx_seq_one_letter_code
_entity_poly.pdbx_strand_id
1 'polypeptide(L)'
;MWLGNMLKKTEDIPIILNRKPDTFERLIEQAQEPLPAHEFTLIETFTDLIEEGLARGWIYSASLQELIAAMDPRLAGLSIDALAQVFDFEEVQVWANSTRSMPMRSHGAVAVRNAAFLLIQLKAMGFWVDDAPLSSRMRPLLASKKVLVGREFYVFWQQELEAKREAFVLYNGPSPQNVTIQEVILPLGHTMRIISDGTRAIGIEVTPPRSAKSSPD
;
A
#
# COMPACT_ATOMS: atom_id res chain seq x y z
N MET A 1 -58.10 -24.59 -32.45
CA MET A 1 -57.41 -23.34 -32.82
C MET A 1 -56.97 -22.68 -31.52
N TRP A 2 -55.66 -22.35 -31.38
CA TRP A 2 -55.02 -21.54 -30.33
C TRP A 2 -55.04 -22.13 -28.90
N LEU A 3 -53.98 -22.73 -28.30
CA LEU A 3 -52.52 -22.49 -28.23
C LEU A 3 -52.15 -21.29 -27.32
N GLY A 4 -51.46 -21.59 -26.20
CA GLY A 4 -50.51 -20.65 -25.58
C GLY A 4 -50.68 -20.36 -24.09
N ASN A 5 -50.19 -21.25 -23.23
CA ASN A 5 -49.68 -20.85 -21.91
C ASN A 5 -48.31 -21.53 -21.69
N MET A 6 -47.28 -21.00 -22.35
CA MET A 6 -45.89 -21.20 -21.94
C MET A 6 -45.44 -19.88 -21.31
N LEU A 7 -45.56 -19.78 -19.99
CA LEU A 7 -44.76 -18.86 -19.20
C LEU A 7 -43.30 -19.30 -19.39
N LYS A 8 -42.58 -18.58 -20.26
CA LYS A 8 -41.13 -18.67 -20.34
C LYS A 8 -40.59 -18.33 -18.96
N LYS A 9 -39.92 -19.29 -18.33
CA LYS A 9 -38.97 -19.01 -17.25
C LYS A 9 -37.99 -17.98 -17.80
N THR A 10 -38.08 -16.75 -17.33
CA THR A 10 -36.99 -15.80 -17.43
C THR A 10 -35.86 -16.42 -16.62
N GLU A 11 -34.89 -16.98 -17.32
CA GLU A 11 -33.59 -17.31 -16.74
C GLU A 11 -33.05 -16.00 -16.16
N ASP A 12 -32.88 -15.97 -14.82
CA ASP A 12 -32.06 -14.97 -14.16
C ASP A 12 -30.63 -15.16 -14.65
N ILE A 13 -30.32 -14.50 -15.77
CA ILE A 13 -28.95 -14.36 -16.23
C ILE A 13 -28.26 -13.53 -15.15
N PRO A 14 -27.25 -14.07 -14.42
CA PRO A 14 -26.48 -13.25 -13.52
C PRO A 14 -25.79 -12.20 -14.39
N ILE A 15 -26.23 -10.95 -14.25
CA ILE A 15 -25.52 -9.81 -14.79
C ILE A 15 -24.24 -9.76 -13.96
N ILE A 16 -23.18 -10.42 -14.44
CA ILE A 16 -21.83 -10.16 -14.00
C ILE A 16 -21.52 -8.74 -14.48
N LEU A 17 -21.90 -7.76 -13.67
CA LEU A 17 -21.42 -6.39 -13.81
C LEU A 17 -19.90 -6.49 -13.69
N ASN A 18 -19.21 -6.37 -14.84
CA ASN A 18 -17.76 -6.18 -14.92
C ASN A 18 -17.42 -4.83 -14.26
N ARG A 19 -17.51 -4.78 -12.92
CA ARG A 19 -17.05 -3.66 -12.12
C ARG A 19 -15.53 -3.71 -12.15
N LYS A 20 -14.92 -2.60 -12.54
CA LYS A 20 -13.47 -2.45 -12.42
C LYS A 20 -13.11 -2.42 -10.93
N PRO A 21 -12.14 -3.24 -10.47
CA PRO A 21 -11.74 -3.24 -9.08
C PRO A 21 -11.22 -1.87 -8.68
N ASP A 22 -11.60 -1.43 -7.48
CA ASP A 22 -11.04 -0.20 -6.90
C ASP A 22 -9.59 -0.39 -6.44
N THR A 23 -8.93 0.68 -6.02
CA THR A 23 -7.50 0.63 -5.64
C THR A 23 -7.23 -0.37 -4.51
N PHE A 24 -8.15 -0.52 -3.56
CA PHE A 24 -8.01 -1.45 -2.45
C PHE A 24 -8.11 -2.90 -2.94
N GLU A 25 -9.11 -3.20 -3.78
CA GLU A 25 -9.23 -4.52 -4.42
C GLU A 25 -8.00 -4.85 -5.28
N ARG A 26 -7.50 -3.89 -6.05
CA ARG A 26 -6.27 -4.05 -6.86
C ARG A 26 -5.05 -4.33 -6.01
N LEU A 27 -4.88 -3.67 -4.87
CA LEU A 27 -3.78 -3.96 -3.94
C LEU A 27 -3.84 -5.40 -3.43
N ILE A 28 -5.04 -5.90 -3.11
CA ILE A 28 -5.25 -7.27 -2.64
C ILE A 28 -4.92 -8.28 -3.75
N GLU A 29 -5.38 -8.03 -4.97
CA GLU A 29 -5.08 -8.86 -6.14
C GLU A 29 -3.57 -8.90 -6.41
N GLN A 30 -2.93 -7.73 -6.45
CA GLN A 30 -1.50 -7.59 -6.73
C GLN A 30 -0.62 -8.23 -5.64
N ALA A 31 -1.01 -8.16 -4.36
CA ALA A 31 -0.27 -8.80 -3.29
C ALA A 31 -0.18 -10.34 -3.45
N GLN A 32 -1.17 -10.94 -4.12
CA GLN A 32 -1.25 -12.38 -4.38
C GLN A 32 -0.47 -12.80 -5.63
N GLU A 33 -0.12 -11.87 -6.53
CA GLU A 33 0.65 -12.20 -7.73
C GLU A 33 2.06 -12.70 -7.37
N PRO A 34 2.64 -13.64 -8.15
CA PRO A 34 3.98 -14.16 -7.91
C PRO A 34 5.04 -13.07 -7.78
N LEU A 35 6.08 -13.34 -6.99
CA LEU A 35 7.21 -12.41 -6.87
C LEU A 35 7.89 -12.19 -8.22
N PRO A 36 8.41 -10.98 -8.47
CA PRO A 36 9.24 -10.72 -9.63
C PRO A 36 10.50 -11.59 -9.59
N ALA A 37 11.03 -11.95 -10.75
CA ALA A 37 12.24 -12.78 -10.86
C ALA A 37 13.53 -12.07 -10.39
N HIS A 38 13.50 -10.75 -10.21
CA HIS A 38 14.65 -9.95 -9.85
C HIS A 38 14.41 -9.26 -8.52
N GLU A 39 15.40 -9.35 -7.63
CA GLU A 39 15.45 -8.62 -6.37
C GLU A 39 15.83 -7.16 -6.63
N PHE A 40 15.09 -6.25 -6.02
CA PHE A 40 15.41 -4.83 -6.07
C PHE A 40 16.76 -4.56 -5.39
N THR A 41 17.62 -3.82 -6.08
CA THR A 41 18.83 -3.27 -5.49
C THR A 41 18.68 -1.76 -5.43
N LEU A 42 18.84 -1.17 -4.25
CA LEU A 42 18.81 0.28 -4.09
C LEU A 42 19.97 0.90 -4.86
N ILE A 43 19.65 1.65 -5.91
CA ILE A 43 20.63 2.38 -6.73
C ILE A 43 20.88 3.79 -6.19
N GLU A 44 21.99 4.39 -6.62
CA GLU A 44 22.40 5.75 -6.23
C GLU A 44 21.27 6.77 -6.43
N THR A 45 20.57 6.73 -7.58
CA THR A 45 19.44 7.62 -7.89
C THR A 45 18.32 7.59 -6.83
N PHE A 46 18.01 6.42 -6.27
CA PHE A 46 16.98 6.30 -5.24
C PHE A 46 17.49 6.70 -3.86
N THR A 47 18.79 6.54 -3.62
CA THR A 47 19.44 7.05 -2.41
C THR A 47 19.39 8.57 -2.42
N ASP A 48 19.76 9.20 -3.54
CA ASP A 48 19.71 10.66 -3.70
C ASP A 48 18.28 11.19 -3.54
N LEU A 49 17.29 10.52 -4.11
CA LEU A 49 15.88 10.86 -3.93
C LEU A 49 15.47 10.88 -2.44
N ILE A 50 15.91 9.88 -1.67
CA ILE A 50 15.61 9.78 -0.24
C ILE A 50 16.29 10.92 0.53
N GLU A 51 17.57 11.18 0.27
CA GLU A 51 18.32 12.24 0.97
C GLU A 51 17.77 13.64 0.63
N GLU A 52 17.48 13.91 -0.64
CA GLU A 52 16.82 15.15 -1.06
C GLU A 52 15.44 15.29 -0.43
N GLY A 53 14.68 14.20 -0.39
CA GLY A 53 13.37 14.14 0.24
C GLY A 53 13.46 14.52 1.70
N LEU A 54 14.35 13.88 2.46
CA LEU A 54 14.60 14.15 3.87
C LEU A 54 14.98 15.61 4.12
N ALA A 55 15.84 16.20 3.28
CA ALA A 55 16.24 17.60 3.39
C ALA A 55 15.08 18.58 3.12
N ARG A 56 14.21 18.28 2.14
CA ARG A 56 13.06 19.12 1.77
C ARG A 56 11.83 18.90 2.66
N GLY A 57 11.72 17.73 3.28
CA GLY A 57 10.58 17.28 4.07
C GLY A 57 9.45 16.62 3.25
N TRP A 58 9.59 16.49 1.94
CA TRP A 58 8.63 15.86 1.03
C TRP A 58 9.30 15.21 -0.18
N ILE A 59 8.61 14.25 -0.81
CA ILE A 59 9.04 13.52 -2.02
C ILE A 59 7.98 13.74 -3.10
N TYR A 60 8.39 14.02 -4.34
CA TYR A 60 7.45 14.11 -5.47
C TYR A 60 6.73 12.78 -5.68
N SER A 61 5.42 12.82 -5.91
CA SER A 61 4.59 11.63 -6.07
C SER A 61 5.05 10.73 -7.22
N ALA A 62 5.46 11.31 -8.34
CA ALA A 62 6.00 10.54 -9.47
C ALA A 62 7.27 9.77 -9.08
N SER A 63 8.21 10.43 -8.38
CA SER A 63 9.45 9.79 -7.93
C SER A 63 9.19 8.73 -6.85
N LEU A 64 8.23 8.96 -5.95
CA LEU A 64 7.81 7.96 -4.98
C LEU A 64 7.16 6.75 -5.68
N GLN A 65 6.37 6.98 -6.73
CA GLN A 65 5.77 5.91 -7.53
C GLN A 65 6.85 5.07 -8.23
N GLU A 66 7.86 5.71 -8.81
CA GLU A 66 9.00 5.03 -9.42
C GLU A 66 9.78 4.20 -8.40
N LEU A 67 10.00 4.75 -7.19
CA LEU A 67 10.70 4.05 -6.12
C LEU A 67 9.94 2.77 -5.70
N ILE A 68 8.63 2.87 -5.41
CA ILE A 68 7.85 1.69 -4.98
C ILE A 68 7.70 0.67 -6.11
N ALA A 69 7.59 1.12 -7.36
CA ALA A 69 7.51 0.24 -8.53
C ALA A 69 8.84 -0.46 -8.81
N ALA A 70 9.97 0.19 -8.51
CA ALA A 70 11.28 -0.42 -8.59
C ALA A 70 11.49 -1.48 -7.49
N MET A 71 11.01 -1.21 -6.27
CA MET A 71 11.04 -2.17 -5.16
C MET A 71 10.17 -3.40 -5.44
N ASP A 72 8.92 -3.17 -5.84
CA ASP A 72 7.97 -4.23 -6.19
C ASP A 72 7.18 -3.86 -7.46
N PRO A 73 7.49 -4.48 -8.64
CA PRO A 73 6.83 -4.18 -9.90
C PRO A 73 5.31 -4.38 -9.89
N ARG A 74 4.78 -5.17 -8.95
CA ARG A 74 3.33 -5.35 -8.77
C ARG A 74 2.64 -4.02 -8.44
N LEU A 75 3.38 -3.04 -7.91
CA LEU A 75 2.87 -1.71 -7.56
C LEU A 75 2.90 -0.69 -8.71
N ALA A 76 3.51 -1.00 -9.86
CA ALA A 76 3.76 -0.03 -10.94
C ALA A 76 2.49 0.66 -11.51
N GLY A 77 1.33 -0.01 -11.40
CA GLY A 77 0.04 0.48 -11.88
C GLY A 77 -0.80 1.26 -10.86
N LEU A 78 -0.26 1.58 -9.69
CA LEU A 78 -0.97 2.30 -8.63
C LEU A 78 -0.42 3.72 -8.49
N SER A 79 -1.29 4.73 -8.56
CA SER A 79 -0.90 6.11 -8.34
C SER A 79 -0.78 6.43 -6.85
N ILE A 80 0.10 7.36 -6.51
CA ILE A 80 0.26 7.82 -5.13
C ILE A 80 -1.02 8.43 -4.55
N ASP A 81 -1.78 9.21 -5.33
CA ASP A 81 -3.10 9.73 -4.93
C ASP A 81 -4.08 8.61 -4.53
N ALA A 82 -4.09 7.51 -5.30
CA ALA A 82 -4.97 6.39 -5.01
C ALA A 82 -4.52 5.64 -3.74
N LEU A 83 -3.20 5.49 -3.54
CA LEU A 83 -2.64 4.92 -2.31
C LEU A 83 -2.89 5.83 -1.10
N ALA A 84 -2.82 7.15 -1.28
CA ALA A 84 -3.14 8.17 -0.29
C ALA A 84 -4.56 7.99 0.26
N GLN A 85 -5.54 7.75 -0.61
CA GLN A 85 -6.92 7.49 -0.20
C GLN A 85 -7.06 6.18 0.59
N VAL A 86 -6.37 5.11 0.18
CA VAL A 86 -6.43 3.80 0.87
C VAL A 86 -5.78 3.85 2.26
N PHE A 87 -4.64 4.54 2.38
CA PHE A 87 -3.87 4.62 3.63
C PHE A 87 -4.11 5.92 4.43
N ASP A 88 -5.13 6.68 4.04
CA ASP A 88 -5.64 7.89 4.69
C ASP A 88 -4.61 9.03 4.87
N PHE A 89 -3.70 9.20 3.91
CA PHE A 89 -2.71 10.30 3.94
C PHE A 89 -2.92 11.31 2.83
N GLU A 90 -2.39 12.52 3.03
CA GLU A 90 -2.54 13.61 2.06
C GLU A 90 -1.36 13.68 1.08
N GLU A 91 -1.70 13.82 -0.19
CA GLU A 91 -0.84 14.37 -1.24
C GLU A 91 -1.05 15.90 -1.30
N VAL A 92 0.03 16.66 -1.33
CA VAL A 92 0.02 18.12 -1.41
C VAL A 92 0.60 18.60 -2.73
N GLN A 93 0.17 19.78 -3.18
CA GLN A 93 0.75 20.43 -4.35
C GLN A 93 1.94 21.31 -3.92
N VAL A 94 3.11 21.01 -4.46
CA VAL A 94 4.30 21.85 -4.33
C VAL A 94 4.57 22.57 -5.63
N TRP A 95 5.00 23.82 -5.53
CA TRP A 95 5.29 24.66 -6.68
C TRP A 95 6.80 24.78 -6.85
N ALA A 96 7.28 24.39 -8.02
CA ALA A 96 8.71 24.43 -8.34
C ALA A 96 8.94 25.11 -9.69
N ASN A 97 10.03 25.86 -9.77
CA ASN A 97 10.57 26.36 -11.03
C ASN A 97 11.71 25.42 -11.44
N SER A 98 11.59 24.78 -12.60
CA SER A 98 12.68 23.95 -13.14
C SER A 98 13.89 24.80 -13.55
N THR A 99 13.66 26.04 -14.00
CA THR A 99 14.69 27.04 -14.31
C THR A 99 14.11 28.46 -14.16
N ARG A 100 14.98 29.48 -14.03
CA ARG A 100 14.58 30.91 -13.88
C ARG A 100 13.66 31.43 -14.99
N SER A 101 13.64 30.79 -16.15
CA SER A 101 12.87 31.21 -17.34
C SER A 101 11.63 30.37 -17.61
N MET A 102 11.33 29.36 -16.79
CA MET A 102 10.16 28.50 -16.96
C MET A 102 9.00 28.91 -16.04
N PRO A 103 7.74 28.80 -16.50
CA PRO A 103 6.57 29.02 -15.65
C PRO A 103 6.56 28.05 -14.47
N MET A 104 6.15 28.54 -13.31
CA MET A 104 5.98 27.74 -12.10
C MET A 104 4.91 26.67 -12.34
N ARG A 105 5.25 25.40 -12.10
CA ARG A 105 4.33 24.27 -12.25
C ARG A 105 4.02 23.69 -10.88
N SER A 106 2.77 23.25 -10.71
CA SER A 106 2.37 22.46 -9.54
C SER A 106 2.73 21.00 -9.77
N HIS A 107 3.30 20.39 -8.75
CA HIS A 107 3.66 18.99 -8.72
C HIS A 107 3.05 18.35 -7.48
N GLY A 108 2.51 17.14 -7.63
CA GLY A 108 2.11 16.32 -6.51
C GLY A 108 3.31 15.89 -5.67
N ALA A 109 3.19 15.99 -4.34
CA ALA A 109 4.21 15.57 -3.40
C ALA A 109 3.62 15.02 -2.11
N VAL A 110 4.37 14.16 -1.46
CA VAL A 110 4.00 13.51 -0.21
C VAL A 110 5.01 13.90 0.86
N ALA A 111 4.53 14.30 2.04
CA ALA A 111 5.41 14.55 3.18
C ALA A 111 6.25 13.29 3.47
N VAL A 112 7.55 13.43 3.75
CA VAL A 112 8.46 12.28 3.91
C VAL A 112 7.97 11.28 4.97
N ARG A 113 7.33 11.77 6.04
CA ARG A 113 6.69 10.91 7.06
C ARG A 113 5.58 10.01 6.49
N ASN A 114 4.80 10.53 5.54
CA ASN A 114 3.72 9.78 4.89
C ASN A 114 4.30 8.79 3.87
N ALA A 115 5.39 9.15 3.19
CA ALA A 115 6.12 8.23 2.31
C ALA A 115 6.70 7.05 3.11
N ALA A 116 7.37 7.31 4.24
CA ALA A 116 7.87 6.24 5.12
C ALA A 116 6.73 5.37 5.68
N PHE A 117 5.65 6.00 6.12
CA PHE A 117 4.45 5.29 6.54
C PHE A 117 3.90 4.38 5.43
N LEU A 118 3.80 4.88 4.19
CA LEU A 118 3.36 4.08 3.05
C LEU A 118 4.24 2.86 2.82
N LEU A 119 5.58 3.01 2.81
CA LEU A 119 6.52 1.89 2.63
C LEU A 119 6.32 0.82 3.73
N ILE A 120 6.14 1.25 4.97
CA ILE A 120 5.84 0.38 6.12
C ILE A 120 4.54 -0.40 5.90
N GLN A 121 3.48 0.27 5.44
CA GLN A 121 2.19 -0.40 5.22
C GLN A 121 2.25 -1.39 4.05
N LEU A 122 2.91 -1.02 2.95
CA LEU A 122 3.08 -1.90 1.79
C LEU A 122 3.87 -3.16 2.17
N LYS A 123 4.98 -3.02 2.89
CA LYS A 123 5.75 -4.15 3.42
C LYS A 123 4.88 -5.05 4.29
N ALA A 124 4.11 -4.46 5.21
CA ALA A 124 3.24 -5.21 6.12
C ALA A 124 2.06 -5.90 5.43
N MET A 125 1.64 -5.39 4.27
CA MET A 125 0.63 -6.00 3.42
C MET A 125 1.18 -7.19 2.62
N GLY A 126 2.51 -7.42 2.63
CA GLY A 126 3.17 -8.53 1.95
C GLY A 126 3.79 -8.16 0.59
N PHE A 127 4.02 -6.87 0.33
CA PHE A 127 4.83 -6.44 -0.81
C PHE A 127 6.33 -6.51 -0.49
N TRP A 128 7.14 -6.70 -1.52
CA TRP A 128 8.59 -6.73 -1.42
C TRP A 128 9.16 -5.31 -1.39
N VAL A 129 8.88 -4.60 -0.30
CA VAL A 129 9.28 -3.21 -0.09
C VAL A 129 10.22 -3.12 1.10
N ASP A 130 11.35 -2.45 0.91
CA ASP A 130 12.26 -2.12 2.01
C ASP A 130 12.01 -0.68 2.50
N ASP A 131 11.46 -0.57 3.70
CA ASP A 131 11.21 0.71 4.35
C ASP A 131 12.46 1.31 5.02
N ALA A 132 13.46 0.48 5.33
CA ALA A 132 14.60 0.84 6.17
C ALA A 132 15.41 2.03 5.65
N PRO A 133 15.67 2.18 4.32
CA PRO A 133 16.41 3.31 3.79
C PRO A 133 15.79 4.66 4.18
N LEU A 134 14.46 4.74 4.30
CA LEU A 134 13.77 5.96 4.69
C LEU A 134 13.47 6.00 6.19
N SER A 135 12.90 4.93 6.75
CA SER A 135 12.45 4.89 8.16
C SER A 135 13.60 5.04 9.15
N SER A 136 14.75 4.40 8.91
CA SER A 136 15.92 4.49 9.79
C SER A 136 16.53 5.89 9.84
N ARG A 137 16.57 6.61 8.70
CA ARG A 137 17.07 7.99 8.60
C ARG A 137 16.09 9.00 9.17
N MET A 138 14.80 8.73 9.09
CA MET A 138 13.77 9.55 9.74
C MET A 138 13.81 9.44 11.26
N ARG A 139 14.14 8.27 11.81
CA ARG A 139 14.14 8.04 13.26
C ARG A 139 14.92 9.09 14.07
N PRO A 140 16.18 9.45 13.78
CA PRO A 140 16.89 10.49 14.52
C PRO A 140 16.25 11.88 14.36
N LEU A 141 15.69 12.20 13.18
CA LEU A 141 14.97 13.46 12.96
C LEU A 141 13.73 13.55 13.85
N LEU A 142 12.98 12.45 13.95
CA LEU A 142 11.82 12.34 14.82
C LEU A 142 12.19 12.35 16.31
N ALA A 143 13.31 11.71 16.70
CA ALA A 143 13.82 11.72 18.08
C ALA A 143 14.09 13.13 18.60
N SER A 144 14.48 14.05 17.71
CA SER A 144 14.75 15.45 18.07
C SER A 144 13.49 16.27 18.37
N LYS A 145 12.30 15.75 18.05
CA LYS A 145 11.03 16.45 18.28
C LYS A 145 10.60 16.31 19.73
N LYS A 146 10.02 17.39 20.27
CA LYS A 146 9.42 17.38 21.62
C LYS A 146 8.17 16.50 21.70
N VAL A 147 7.41 16.41 20.60
CA VAL A 147 6.15 15.67 20.50
C VAL A 147 6.09 15.02 19.12
N LEU A 148 5.74 13.74 19.08
CA LEU A 148 5.42 13.01 17.85
C LEU A 148 3.91 13.04 17.63
N VAL A 149 3.47 13.28 16.40
CA VAL A 149 2.04 13.33 16.06
C VAL A 149 1.65 12.31 14.99
N GLY A 150 0.50 11.67 15.19
CA GLY A 150 -0.10 10.74 14.23
C GLY A 150 0.87 9.70 13.69
N ARG A 151 1.10 9.72 12.37
CA ARG A 151 1.95 8.76 11.64
C ARG A 151 3.43 8.80 12.03
N GLU A 152 3.90 9.90 12.63
CA GLU A 152 5.30 10.00 13.09
C GLU A 152 5.60 8.98 14.19
N PHE A 153 4.59 8.66 15.03
CA PHE A 153 4.72 7.63 16.05
C PHE A 153 5.00 6.25 15.43
N TYR A 154 4.25 5.90 14.37
CA TYR A 154 4.42 4.63 13.66
C TYR A 154 5.80 4.52 13.01
N VAL A 155 6.23 5.58 12.33
CA VAL A 155 7.55 5.61 11.68
C VAL A 155 8.67 5.52 12.72
N PHE A 156 8.55 6.24 13.84
CA PHE A 156 9.57 6.24 14.89
C PHE A 156 9.76 4.88 15.57
N TRP A 157 8.64 4.19 15.87
CA TRP A 157 8.62 2.90 16.57
C TRP A 157 8.55 1.70 15.62
N GLN A 158 8.80 1.89 14.33
CA GLN A 158 8.53 0.85 13.33
C GLN A 158 9.21 -0.48 13.65
N GLN A 159 10.49 -0.47 14.02
CA GLN A 159 11.24 -1.70 14.32
C GLN A 159 10.64 -2.46 15.52
N GLU A 160 10.28 -1.73 16.58
CA GLU A 160 9.69 -2.31 17.78
C GLU A 160 8.26 -2.78 17.56
N LEU A 161 7.48 -2.05 16.75
CA LEU A 161 6.12 -2.42 16.36
C LEU A 161 6.12 -3.63 15.44
N GLU A 162 7.04 -3.70 14.48
CA GLU A 162 7.20 -4.82 13.54
C GLU A 162 7.51 -6.12 14.29
N ALA A 163 8.45 -6.10 15.23
CA ALA A 163 8.81 -7.28 16.02
C ALA A 163 7.66 -7.84 16.88
N LYS A 164 6.65 -7.02 17.19
CA LYS A 164 5.48 -7.38 17.99
C LYS A 164 4.19 -7.47 17.17
N ARG A 165 4.26 -7.26 15.86
CA ARG A 165 3.07 -7.19 15.01
C ARG A 165 2.51 -8.59 14.80
N GLU A 166 1.37 -8.87 15.41
CA GLU A 166 0.64 -10.12 15.18
C GLU A 166 -0.02 -10.13 13.80
N ALA A 167 -0.66 -9.03 13.42
CA ALA A 167 -1.24 -8.84 12.10
C ALA A 167 -1.24 -7.36 11.69
N PHE A 168 -1.14 -7.11 10.40
CA PHE A 168 -1.52 -5.86 9.78
C PHE A 168 -3.01 -5.89 9.44
N VAL A 169 -3.74 -4.83 9.73
CA VAL A 169 -5.19 -4.77 9.53
C VAL A 169 -5.55 -3.48 8.82
N LEU A 170 -6.32 -3.58 7.75
CA LEU A 170 -6.80 -2.44 6.97
C LEU A 170 -8.25 -2.67 6.55
N TYR A 171 -9.11 -1.70 6.82
CA TYR A 171 -10.52 -1.71 6.43
C TYR A 171 -10.83 -0.48 5.58
N ASN A 172 -11.54 -0.68 4.47
CA ASN A 172 -12.00 0.37 3.56
C ASN A 172 -13.51 0.68 3.73
N GLY A 173 -14.12 0.22 4.83
CA GLY A 173 -15.53 0.43 5.13
C GLY A 173 -15.92 -0.07 6.52
N PRO A 174 -17.12 0.27 7.01
CA PRO A 174 -17.64 -0.25 8.27
C PRO A 174 -17.78 -1.78 8.20
N SER A 175 -17.40 -2.47 9.26
CA SER A 175 -17.51 -3.94 9.35
C SER A 175 -18.99 -4.36 9.32
N PRO A 176 -19.46 -5.06 8.26
CA PRO A 176 -20.83 -5.52 8.20
C PRO A 176 -21.03 -6.73 9.10
N GLN A 177 -22.27 -6.95 9.52
CA GLN A 177 -22.62 -8.07 10.42
C GLN A 177 -22.47 -9.44 9.75
N ASN A 178 -22.51 -9.50 8.42
CA ASN A 178 -22.32 -10.70 7.62
C ASN A 178 -21.13 -10.50 6.69
N VAL A 179 -19.98 -11.08 7.07
CA VAL A 179 -18.77 -11.07 6.25
C VAL A 179 -18.44 -12.48 5.76
N THR A 180 -17.94 -12.56 4.54
CA THR A 180 -17.23 -13.74 4.07
C THR A 180 -15.73 -13.52 4.26
N ILE A 181 -15.03 -14.58 4.68
CA ILE A 181 -13.58 -14.55 4.88
C ILE A 181 -12.96 -15.57 3.94
N GLN A 182 -12.02 -15.12 3.12
CA GLN A 182 -11.17 -15.94 2.30
C GLN A 182 -9.73 -15.84 2.80
N GLU A 183 -9.07 -16.98 2.97
CA GLU A 183 -7.66 -17.02 3.39
C GLU A 183 -6.77 -17.41 2.21
N VAL A 184 -5.67 -16.68 2.03
CA VAL A 184 -4.68 -16.91 0.97
C VAL A 184 -3.27 -16.78 1.56
N ILE A 185 -2.36 -17.67 1.13
CA ILE A 185 -0.94 -17.55 1.42
C ILE A 185 -0.29 -16.69 0.35
N LEU A 186 0.32 -15.58 0.76
CA LEU A 186 1.02 -14.66 -0.13
C LEU A 186 2.40 -15.22 -0.52
N PRO A 187 3.00 -14.73 -1.61
CA PRO A 187 4.30 -15.21 -2.08
C PRO A 187 5.44 -15.12 -1.05
N LEU A 188 5.43 -14.10 -0.18
CA LEU A 188 6.40 -13.94 0.91
C LEU A 188 6.06 -14.79 2.16
N GLY A 189 5.14 -15.76 2.05
CA GLY A 189 4.73 -16.65 3.15
C GLY A 189 3.80 -16.01 4.18
N HIS A 190 3.36 -14.78 3.97
CA HIS A 190 2.35 -14.14 4.81
C HIS A 190 0.99 -14.82 4.61
N THR A 191 0.14 -14.81 5.64
CA THR A 191 -1.26 -15.26 5.52
C THR A 191 -2.16 -14.04 5.45
N MET A 192 -2.87 -13.86 4.34
CA MET A 192 -3.84 -12.79 4.15
C MET A 192 -5.26 -13.34 4.28
N ARG A 193 -6.03 -12.76 5.20
CA ARG A 193 -7.48 -12.98 5.34
C ARG A 193 -8.19 -11.81 4.69
N ILE A 194 -8.86 -12.07 3.58
CA ILE A 194 -9.66 -11.09 2.83
C ILE A 194 -11.09 -11.14 3.38
N ILE A 195 -11.57 -9.99 3.82
CA ILE A 195 -12.89 -9.81 4.42
C ILE A 195 -13.76 -9.11 3.39
N SER A 196 -14.87 -9.74 3.03
CA SER A 196 -15.77 -9.27 1.97
C SER A 196 -17.21 -9.14 2.46
N ASP A 197 -17.96 -8.19 1.90
CA ASP A 197 -19.40 -7.98 2.17
C ASP A 197 -20.32 -8.83 1.27
N GLY A 198 -19.75 -9.86 0.63
CA GLY A 198 -20.41 -10.68 -0.38
C GLY A 198 -20.29 -10.13 -1.81
N THR A 199 -19.98 -8.84 -1.97
CA THR A 199 -19.81 -8.22 -3.30
C THR A 199 -18.42 -7.69 -3.56
N ARG A 200 -17.73 -7.19 -2.53
CA ARG A 200 -16.40 -6.60 -2.63
C ARG A 200 -15.57 -6.87 -1.40
N ALA A 201 -14.25 -6.77 -1.55
CA ALA A 201 -13.36 -6.73 -0.40
C ALA A 201 -13.54 -5.40 0.35
N ILE A 202 -13.68 -5.50 1.66
CA ILE A 202 -13.87 -4.37 2.58
C ILE A 202 -12.80 -4.29 3.66
N GLY A 203 -12.02 -5.35 3.83
CA GLY A 203 -10.91 -5.37 4.75
C GLY A 203 -9.95 -6.51 4.50
N ILE A 204 -8.76 -6.39 5.08
CA ILE A 204 -7.74 -7.42 5.11
C ILE A 204 -7.10 -7.52 6.49
N GLU A 205 -6.71 -8.73 6.85
CA GLU A 205 -5.80 -9.01 7.94
C GLU A 205 -4.61 -9.80 7.39
N VAL A 206 -3.39 -9.28 7.52
CA VAL A 206 -2.17 -9.92 7.02
C VAL A 206 -1.29 -10.30 8.19
N THR A 207 -1.11 -11.59 8.39
CA THR A 207 -0.23 -12.16 9.41
C THR A 207 1.13 -12.46 8.78
N PRO A 208 2.24 -11.95 9.34
CA PRO A 208 3.58 -12.26 8.83
C PRO A 208 3.89 -13.76 8.96
N PRO A 209 4.80 -14.30 8.11
CA PRO A 209 5.23 -15.68 8.24
C PRO A 209 5.78 -15.90 9.65
N ARG A 210 5.47 -17.05 10.26
CA ARG A 210 6.07 -17.43 11.53
C ARG A 210 7.58 -17.49 11.33
N SER A 211 8.33 -16.60 11.97
CA SER A 211 9.78 -16.69 11.98
C SER A 211 10.13 -18.11 12.45
N ALA A 212 10.77 -18.89 11.59
CA ALA A 212 11.42 -20.12 12.03
C ALA A 212 12.39 -19.66 13.12
N LYS A 213 12.10 -20.02 14.39
CA LYS A 213 13.06 -19.83 15.48
C LYS A 213 14.36 -20.44 14.99
N SER A 214 15.36 -19.61 14.71
CA SER A 214 16.73 -20.08 14.65
C SER A 214 17.00 -20.72 15.99
N SER A 215 17.10 -22.05 16.01
CA SER A 215 17.71 -22.76 17.12
C SER A 215 19.11 -22.17 17.28
N PRO A 216 19.48 -21.66 18.46
CA PRO A 216 20.87 -21.39 18.74
C PRO A 216 21.55 -22.76 18.87
N ASP A 217 22.50 -23.04 17.97
CA ASP A 217 23.56 -24.01 18.22
C ASP A 217 24.52 -23.48 19.29
#